data_AF-H3AND1-F1
#
_entry.id   AF-H3AND1-F1
#
_cell.length_a   1.000
_cell.length_b   1.000
_cell.length_c   1.000
_cell.angle_alpha   90.00
_cell.angle_beta   90.00
_cell.angle_gamma   90.00
#
_symmetry.space_group_name_H-M   'P 1'
#
loop_
_entity.id
_entity.type
_entity.pdbx_description
1 polymer ?
#
loop_
_entity_poly.entity_id
_entity_poly.type
_entity_poly.pdbx_seq_one_letter_code
_entity_poly.pdbx_strand_id
1 'polypeptide(L)'
;PSPGVIEEGKAQLQKFEEFAKHPRYGDCWTGALKQVSVGCKELDEEQQSRIALAFTHCHLLRSGKTFPLCTETSSIRACTQNMDDVAFNVYTEFFTHAHSICYFLQSEIWQQRTEGTVHRLTESSENVVKQLEVTNQMAQEMIEAQNATLRSQEEILRNGEVLKGVLHDSTRGVKQAFKEMQESASKQQLVFAEIFNRITYLHQFVVGESHTLYSFLYNLLACVAAFLLTSTKRTAPAR
;
A
#
# COMPACT_ATOMS: atom_id res chain seq x y z
N PRO A 1 19.71 31.90 4.22
CA PRO A 1 20.65 31.82 5.36
C PRO A 1 21.91 31.03 4.96
N SER A 2 23.11 31.55 5.24
CA SER A 2 24.35 30.84 4.90
C SER A 2 24.48 29.58 5.76
N PRO A 3 25.01 28.46 5.22
CA PRO A 3 25.16 27.21 5.97
C PRO A 3 25.93 27.36 7.29
N GLY A 4 26.93 28.24 7.33
CA GLY A 4 27.74 28.50 8.53
C GLY A 4 26.97 29.13 9.69
N VAL A 5 25.99 30.01 9.42
CA VAL A 5 25.18 30.65 10.48
C VAL A 5 24.20 29.65 11.10
N ILE A 6 23.73 28.66 10.33
CA ILE A 6 22.86 27.59 10.83
C ILE A 6 23.65 26.62 11.73
N GLU A 7 24.86 26.25 11.32
CA GLU A 7 25.78 25.43 12.12
C GLU A 7 26.14 26.10 13.45
N GLU A 8 26.48 27.38 13.40
CA GLU A 8 26.84 28.16 14.59
C GLU A 8 25.64 28.35 15.54
N GLY A 9 24.45 28.59 14.98
CA GLY A 9 23.20 28.64 15.75
C GLY A 9 22.85 27.30 16.42
N LYS A 10 23.07 26.18 15.74
CA LYS A 10 22.87 24.83 16.33
C LYS A 10 23.85 24.56 17.46
N ALA A 11 25.13 24.93 17.30
CA ALA A 11 26.14 24.75 18.33
C ALA A 11 25.85 25.61 19.59
N GLN A 12 25.35 26.84 19.39
CA GLN A 12 24.93 27.70 20.50
C GLN A 12 23.68 27.17 21.21
N LEU A 13 22.70 26.67 20.45
CA LEU A 13 21.49 26.05 21.01
C LEU A 13 21.84 24.81 21.85
N GLN A 14 22.71 23.94 21.35
CA GLN A 14 23.17 22.76 22.09
C GLN A 14 23.87 23.12 23.40
N LYS A 15 24.74 24.14 23.40
CA LYS A 15 25.38 24.63 24.63
C LYS A 15 24.37 25.17 25.63
N PHE A 16 23.35 25.89 25.15
CA PHE A 16 22.29 26.42 26.00
C PHE A 16 21.41 25.31 26.58
N GLU A 17 21.07 24.31 25.77
CA GLU A 17 20.35 23.11 26.22
C GLU A 17 21.14 22.29 27.23
N GLU A 18 22.46 22.15 27.04
CA GLU A 18 23.35 21.50 28.02
C GLU A 18 23.41 22.31 29.32
N PHE A 19 23.51 23.64 29.23
CA PHE A 19 23.51 24.50 30.42
C PHE A 19 22.16 24.44 31.17
N ALA A 20 21.04 24.42 30.44
CA ALA A 20 19.70 24.25 31.01
C ALA A 20 19.49 22.89 31.70
N LYS A 21 20.24 21.86 31.28
CA LYS A 21 20.25 20.53 31.92
C LYS A 21 21.08 20.48 33.20
N HIS A 22 21.89 21.49 33.51
CA HIS A 22 22.68 21.49 34.74
C HIS A 22 21.77 21.66 35.95
N PRO A 23 21.96 20.85 37.02
CA PRO A 23 21.25 21.04 38.27
C PRO A 23 21.49 22.46 38.77
N ARG A 24 20.44 23.14 39.23
CA ARG A 24 20.52 24.50 39.78
C ARG A 24 21.56 24.64 40.91
N TYR A 25 21.90 23.53 41.57
CA TYR A 25 22.87 23.44 42.66
C TYR A 25 24.21 22.78 42.26
N GLY A 26 24.47 22.55 40.97
CA GLY A 26 25.70 21.95 40.46
C GLY A 26 25.87 20.47 40.84
N ASP A 27 26.94 19.86 40.31
CA ASP A 27 27.15 18.42 40.42
C ASP A 27 27.52 17.97 41.84
N CYS A 28 28.22 18.79 42.62
CA CYS A 28 28.62 18.43 43.99
C CYS A 28 27.42 18.19 44.90
N TRP A 29 26.47 19.13 44.94
CA TRP A 29 25.26 19.03 45.76
C TRP A 29 24.34 17.92 45.29
N THR A 30 24.22 17.76 43.96
CA THR A 30 23.45 16.66 43.36
C THR A 30 24.09 15.31 43.66
N GLY A 31 25.43 15.24 43.70
CA GLY A 31 26.19 14.07 44.09
C GLY A 31 26.04 13.73 45.57
N ALA A 32 26.04 14.73 46.46
CA ALA A 32 25.79 14.55 47.88
C ALA A 32 24.41 13.91 48.14
N LEU A 33 23.36 14.32 47.41
CA LEU A 33 22.03 13.72 47.53
C LEU A 33 21.98 12.25 47.11
N LYS A 34 22.82 11.83 46.16
CA LYS A 34 22.88 10.43 45.72
C LYS A 34 23.47 9.49 46.79
N GLN A 35 24.17 10.03 47.79
CA GLN A 35 24.72 9.25 48.90
C GLN A 35 23.64 8.83 49.91
N VAL A 36 22.48 9.49 49.90
CA VAL A 36 21.33 9.09 50.72
C VAL A 36 20.56 7.96 50.03
N SER A 37 20.87 6.72 50.40
CA SER A 37 20.31 5.50 49.80
C SER A 37 18.80 5.31 50.01
N VAL A 38 18.26 5.80 51.12
CA VAL A 38 16.82 5.67 51.50
C VAL A 38 15.98 6.88 51.02
N GLY A 39 16.63 7.90 50.48
CA GLY A 39 16.02 9.19 50.14
C GLY A 39 15.84 10.12 51.34
N CYS A 40 15.51 11.39 51.09
CA CYS A 40 15.45 12.43 52.12
C CYS A 40 14.32 12.26 53.16
N LYS A 41 13.44 11.26 52.98
CA LYS A 41 12.26 11.08 53.82
C LYS A 41 12.57 10.47 55.18
N GLU A 42 13.59 9.62 55.23
CA GLU A 42 13.94 8.83 56.41
C GLU A 42 15.46 8.89 56.59
N LEU A 43 15.98 10.09 56.90
CA LEU A 43 17.37 10.22 57.34
C LEU A 43 17.45 9.80 58.80
N ASP A 44 18.22 8.76 59.10
CA ASP A 44 18.66 8.50 60.46
C ASP A 44 19.83 9.44 60.84
N GLU A 45 20.26 9.40 62.10
CA GLU A 45 21.34 10.25 62.62
C GLU A 45 22.66 10.08 61.85
N GLU A 46 22.95 8.86 61.38
CA GLU A 46 24.16 8.59 60.61
C GLU A 46 24.05 9.21 59.21
N GLN A 47 22.94 9.02 58.49
CA GLN A 47 22.76 9.65 57.18
C GLN A 47 22.64 11.17 57.27
N GLN A 48 22.03 11.71 58.33
CA GLN A 48 22.00 13.13 58.61
C GLN A 48 23.43 13.69 58.76
N SER A 49 24.30 12.98 59.49
CA SER A 49 25.70 13.35 59.64
C SER A 49 26.46 13.26 58.30
N ARG A 50 26.27 12.18 57.54
CA ARG A 50 26.96 11.97 56.26
C ARG A 50 26.57 13.01 55.21
N ILE A 51 25.28 13.31 55.06
CA ILE A 51 24.83 14.32 54.10
C ILE A 51 25.28 15.72 54.50
N ALA A 52 25.30 16.03 55.81
CA ALA A 52 25.82 17.30 56.31
C ALA A 52 27.33 17.46 56.02
N LEU A 53 28.12 16.39 56.17
CA LEU A 53 29.54 16.38 55.78
C LEU A 53 29.72 16.59 54.28
N ALA A 54 28.88 15.96 53.45
CA ALA A 54 28.91 16.14 52.00
C ALA A 54 28.54 17.59 51.59
N PHE A 55 27.52 18.19 52.21
CA PHE A 55 27.17 19.59 51.99
C PHE A 55 28.27 20.54 52.45
N THR A 56 28.89 20.26 53.60
CA THR A 56 30.04 20.99 54.12
C THR A 56 31.21 20.97 53.13
N HIS A 57 31.53 19.79 52.59
CA HIS A 57 32.52 19.63 51.55
C HIS A 57 32.20 20.50 50.32
N CYS A 58 30.98 20.42 49.80
CA CYS A 58 30.57 21.20 48.63
C CYS A 58 30.61 22.72 48.88
N HIS A 59 30.20 23.17 50.06
CA HIS A 59 30.19 24.59 50.42
C HIS A 59 31.61 25.15 50.56
N LEU A 60 32.49 24.44 51.28
CA LEU A 60 33.87 24.87 51.49
C LEU A 60 34.66 24.86 50.18
N LEU A 61 34.49 23.81 49.36
CA LEU A 61 35.13 23.71 48.05
C LEU A 61 34.73 24.89 47.14
N ARG A 62 33.43 25.23 47.09
CA ARG A 62 32.93 26.39 46.34
C ARG A 62 33.50 27.73 46.85
N SER A 63 33.82 27.79 48.14
CA SER A 63 34.41 28.98 48.78
C SER A 63 35.93 29.04 48.68
N GLY A 64 36.56 28.13 47.92
CA GLY A 64 38.01 28.05 47.76
C GLY A 64 38.75 27.45 48.97
N LYS A 65 38.03 26.85 49.92
CA LYS A 65 38.60 26.15 51.08
C LYS A 65 38.68 24.65 50.82
N THR A 66 39.79 24.03 51.21
CA THR A 66 39.96 22.58 51.09
C THR A 66 39.35 21.87 52.28
N PHE A 67 38.48 20.89 52.03
CA PHE A 67 37.91 20.02 53.05
C PHE A 67 37.78 18.60 52.48
N PRO A 68 38.21 17.53 53.18
CA PRO A 68 38.17 16.18 52.63
C PRO A 68 36.73 15.64 52.50
N LEU A 69 36.49 14.77 51.51
CA LEU A 69 35.26 14.01 51.42
C LEU A 69 35.23 12.94 52.52
N CYS A 70 34.11 12.85 53.25
CA CYS A 70 33.88 11.74 54.18
C CYS A 70 33.25 10.57 53.42
N THR A 71 33.98 9.47 53.26
CA THR A 71 33.50 8.27 52.55
C THR A 71 32.66 7.37 53.44
N GLU A 72 31.86 6.49 52.84
CA GLU A 72 31.07 5.46 53.56
C GLU A 72 31.93 4.57 54.47
N THR A 73 33.19 4.34 54.09
CA THR A 73 34.16 3.54 54.86
C THR A 73 34.70 4.25 56.10
N SER A 74 34.56 5.57 56.17
CA SER A 74 35.04 6.38 57.29
C SER A 74 33.93 6.54 58.33
N SER A 75 34.30 6.46 59.62
CA SER A 75 33.37 6.80 60.70
C SER A 75 33.17 8.31 60.78
N ILE A 76 31.97 8.74 61.21
CA ILE A 76 31.65 10.16 61.39
C ILE A 76 32.69 10.85 62.28
N ARG A 77 33.08 10.19 63.38
CA ARG A 77 34.10 10.69 64.31
C ARG A 77 35.45 10.92 63.62
N ALA A 78 35.87 10.04 62.72
CA ALA A 78 37.12 10.23 61.98
C ALA A 78 37.09 11.49 61.11
N CYS A 79 35.91 11.81 60.56
CA CYS A 79 35.69 12.99 59.73
C CYS A 79 35.54 14.29 60.54
N THR A 80 35.06 14.23 61.79
CA THR A 80 34.78 15.43 62.61
C THR A 80 35.85 15.78 63.64
N GLN A 81 36.64 14.83 64.13
CA GLN A 81 37.53 15.03 65.29
C GLN A 81 38.65 16.08 65.07
N ASN A 82 39.08 16.30 63.83
CA ASN A 82 40.19 17.20 63.49
C ASN A 82 39.74 18.39 62.63
N MET A 83 38.44 18.70 62.63
CA MET A 83 37.93 19.89 61.94
C MET A 83 38.45 21.16 62.62
N ASP A 84 38.77 22.17 61.81
CA ASP A 84 38.96 23.52 62.33
C ASP A 84 37.61 24.15 62.72
N ASP A 85 37.64 25.26 63.46
CA ASP A 85 36.43 25.93 63.94
C ASP A 85 35.50 26.35 62.79
N VAL A 86 36.06 26.67 61.62
CA VAL A 86 35.28 27.06 60.44
C VAL A 86 34.52 25.85 59.89
N ALA A 87 35.21 24.74 59.65
CA ALA A 87 34.62 23.51 59.13
C ALA A 87 33.61 22.91 60.12
N PHE A 88 33.91 22.92 61.42
CA PHE A 88 33.01 22.40 62.44
C PHE A 88 31.71 23.22 62.55
N ASN A 89 31.80 24.55 62.46
CA ASN A 89 30.62 25.42 62.43
C ASN A 89 29.78 25.21 61.17
N VAL A 90 30.41 25.15 59.99
CA VAL A 90 29.69 24.89 58.72
C VAL A 90 29.03 23.50 58.73
N TYR A 91 29.73 22.49 59.26
CA TYR A 91 29.16 21.17 59.47
C TYR A 91 27.94 21.20 60.38
N THR A 92 28.02 21.90 61.51
CA THR A 92 26.91 22.00 62.47
C THR A 92 25.70 22.71 61.85
N GLU A 93 25.92 23.76 61.06
CA GLU A 93 24.86 24.44 60.31
C GLU A 93 24.15 23.48 59.35
N PHE A 94 24.90 22.74 58.52
CA PHE A 94 24.30 21.77 57.61
C PHE A 94 23.69 20.57 58.32
N PHE A 95 24.22 20.17 59.47
CA PHE A 95 23.68 19.08 60.28
C PHE A 95 22.29 19.42 60.81
N THR A 96 22.14 20.61 61.40
CA THR A 96 20.84 21.06 61.95
C THR A 96 19.78 21.25 60.86
N HIS A 97 20.19 21.60 59.63
CA HIS A 97 19.29 21.83 58.50
C HIS A 97 19.25 20.69 57.46
N ALA A 98 19.91 19.55 57.73
CA ALA A 98 20.12 18.48 56.77
C ALA A 98 18.81 17.97 56.14
N HIS A 99 17.78 17.71 56.95
CA HIS A 99 16.47 17.24 56.45
C HIS A 99 15.85 18.26 55.50
N SER A 100 15.72 19.52 55.91
CA SER A 100 15.08 20.57 55.12
C SER A 100 15.82 20.81 53.80
N ILE A 101 17.15 20.84 53.83
CA ILE A 101 17.98 21.01 52.63
C ILE A 101 17.85 19.80 51.69
N CYS A 102 17.91 18.58 52.23
CA CYS A 102 17.76 17.36 51.44
C CYS A 102 16.40 17.34 50.72
N TYR A 103 15.30 17.53 51.46
CA TYR A 103 13.95 17.56 50.89
C TYR A 103 13.79 18.63 49.82
N PHE A 104 14.29 19.84 50.08
CA PHE A 104 14.22 20.93 49.13
C PHE A 104 14.96 20.57 47.82
N LEU A 105 16.21 20.10 47.91
CA LEU A 105 16.98 19.73 46.72
C LEU A 105 16.39 18.53 45.98
N GLN A 106 15.87 17.53 46.70
CA GLN A 106 15.18 16.39 46.10
C GLN A 106 13.91 16.83 45.37
N SER A 107 13.14 17.76 45.95
CA SER A 107 11.96 18.37 45.33
C SER A 107 12.32 19.12 44.05
N GLU A 108 13.36 19.97 44.05
CA GLU A 108 13.80 20.69 42.85
C GLU A 108 14.19 19.72 41.72
N ILE A 109 14.98 18.67 42.02
CA ILE A 109 15.37 17.66 41.01
C ILE A 109 14.15 16.91 40.48
N TRP A 110 13.21 16.55 41.36
CA TRP A 110 11.99 15.87 40.96
C TRP A 110 11.09 16.77 40.10
N GLN A 111 10.95 18.06 40.46
CA GLN A 111 10.17 19.04 39.69
C GLN A 111 10.75 19.22 38.29
N GLN A 112 12.06 19.44 38.16
CA GLN A 112 12.72 19.58 36.86
C GLN A 112 12.51 18.35 35.97
N ARG A 113 12.66 17.13 36.52
CA ARG A 113 12.42 15.88 35.77
C ARG A 113 10.96 15.71 35.39
N THR A 114 10.05 16.08 36.28
CA THR A 114 8.60 15.96 36.07
C THR A 114 8.14 16.93 34.99
N GLU A 115 8.59 18.18 35.01
CA GLU A 115 8.30 19.19 33.98
C GLU A 115 8.70 18.69 32.59
N GLY A 116 9.93 18.21 32.42
CA GLY A 116 10.39 17.67 31.14
C GLY A 116 9.61 16.43 30.69
N THR A 117 9.18 15.58 31.62
CA THR A 117 8.36 14.40 31.31
C THR A 117 6.95 14.78 30.89
N VAL A 118 6.31 15.70 31.61
CA VAL A 118 4.97 16.22 31.30
C VAL A 118 4.97 16.94 29.95
N HIS A 119 6.00 17.74 29.67
CA HIS A 119 6.16 18.40 28.38
C HIS A 119 6.22 17.39 27.23
N ARG A 120 7.09 16.38 27.33
CA ARG A 120 7.22 15.31 26.32
C ARG A 120 5.93 14.50 26.16
N LEU A 121 5.23 14.21 27.26
CA LEU A 121 3.95 13.50 27.22
C LEU A 121 2.87 14.32 26.50
N THR A 122 2.83 15.62 26.76
CA THR A 122 1.88 16.54 26.12
C THR A 122 2.14 16.60 24.62
N GLU A 123 3.39 16.83 24.21
CA GLU A 123 3.80 16.83 22.80
C GLU A 123 3.48 15.51 22.10
N SER A 124 3.79 14.38 22.73
CA SER A 124 3.47 13.06 22.20
C SER A 124 1.96 12.84 22.06
N SER A 125 1.17 13.34 23.01
CA SER A 125 -0.29 13.22 22.97
C SER A 125 -0.88 14.05 21.84
N GLU A 126 -0.41 15.29 21.65
CA GLU A 126 -0.82 16.13 20.52
C GLU A 126 -0.52 15.47 19.17
N ASN A 127 0.65 14.83 19.04
CA ASN A 127 1.02 14.10 17.83
C ASN A 127 0.10 12.90 17.57
N VAL A 128 -0.27 12.14 18.61
CA VAL A 128 -1.23 11.03 18.49
C VAL A 128 -2.61 11.55 18.05
N VAL A 129 -3.07 12.68 18.61
CA VAL A 129 -4.35 13.29 18.22
C VAL A 129 -4.33 13.67 16.74
N LYS A 130 -3.29 14.35 16.26
CA LYS A 130 -3.13 14.69 14.83
C LYS A 130 -3.11 13.45 13.94
N GLN A 131 -2.39 12.41 14.35
CA GLN A 131 -2.32 11.17 13.59
C GLN A 131 -3.69 10.46 13.51
N LEU A 132 -4.47 10.49 14.59
CA LEU A 132 -5.82 9.94 14.62
C LEU A 132 -6.76 10.72 13.70
N GLU A 133 -6.66 12.05 13.65
CA GLU A 133 -7.44 12.89 12.74
C GLU A 133 -7.14 12.55 11.28
N VAL A 134 -5.86 12.47 10.90
CA VAL A 134 -5.45 12.04 9.55
C VAL A 134 -5.94 10.63 9.23
N THR A 135 -5.83 9.70 10.19
CA THR A 135 -6.29 8.32 10.01
C THR A 135 -7.81 8.26 9.81
N ASN A 136 -8.56 9.09 10.54
CA ASN A 136 -10.01 9.19 10.40
C ASN A 136 -10.39 9.69 9.00
N GLN A 137 -9.72 10.75 8.52
CA GLN A 137 -9.93 11.26 7.17
C GLN A 137 -9.63 10.19 6.10
N MET A 138 -8.49 9.49 6.22
CA MET A 138 -8.14 8.42 5.29
C MET A 138 -9.16 7.26 5.32
N ALA A 139 -9.68 6.92 6.49
CA ALA A 139 -10.71 5.90 6.62
C ALA A 139 -12.01 6.32 5.92
N GLN A 140 -12.39 7.59 6.02
CA GLN A 140 -13.55 8.14 5.31
C GLN A 140 -13.37 8.09 3.79
N GLU A 141 -12.22 8.54 3.28
CA GLU A 141 -11.88 8.47 1.86
C GLU A 141 -11.87 7.01 1.34
N MET A 142 -11.39 6.06 2.16
CA MET A 142 -11.41 4.63 1.84
C MET A 142 -12.84 4.09 1.73
N ILE A 143 -13.75 4.48 2.61
CA ILE A 143 -15.16 4.08 2.55
C ILE A 143 -15.81 4.59 1.25
N GLU A 144 -15.53 5.84 0.87
CA GLU A 144 -16.05 6.43 -0.37
C GLU A 144 -15.53 5.68 -1.61
N ALA A 145 -14.22 5.38 -1.65
CA ALA A 145 -13.61 4.61 -2.72
C ALA A 145 -14.17 3.17 -2.80
N GLN A 146 -14.40 2.52 -1.67
CA GLN A 146 -15.04 1.19 -1.64
C GLN A 146 -16.47 1.24 -2.17
N ASN A 147 -17.26 2.25 -1.81
CA ASN A 147 -18.63 2.41 -2.32
C ASN A 147 -18.64 2.60 -3.84
N ALA A 148 -17.76 3.45 -4.38
CA ALA A 148 -17.61 3.62 -5.81
C ALA A 148 -17.20 2.31 -6.52
N THR A 149 -16.30 1.54 -5.91
CA THR A 149 -15.87 0.23 -6.42
C THR A 149 -17.03 -0.78 -6.43
N LEU A 150 -17.83 -0.84 -5.37
CA LEU A 150 -19.00 -1.72 -5.29
C LEU A 150 -20.01 -1.40 -6.38
N ARG A 151 -20.30 -0.12 -6.63
CA ARG A 151 -21.20 0.29 -7.72
C ARG A 151 -20.69 -0.14 -9.08
N SER A 152 -19.39 0.01 -9.33
CA SER A 152 -18.75 -0.47 -10.57
C SER A 152 -18.85 -1.99 -10.71
N GLN A 153 -18.64 -2.75 -9.64
CA GLN A 153 -18.82 -4.20 -9.65
C GLN A 153 -20.27 -4.62 -9.93
N GLU A 154 -21.25 -3.93 -9.37
CA GLU A 154 -22.67 -4.18 -9.61
C GLU A 154 -23.03 -3.92 -11.09
N GLU A 155 -22.51 -2.85 -11.68
CA GLU A 155 -22.68 -2.56 -13.11
C GLU A 155 -22.05 -3.64 -13.99
N ILE A 156 -20.83 -4.09 -13.67
CA ILE A 156 -20.15 -5.18 -14.39
C ILE A 156 -20.97 -6.47 -14.32
N LEU A 157 -21.49 -6.82 -13.16
CA LEU A 157 -22.34 -8.01 -12.99
C LEU A 157 -23.62 -7.91 -13.83
N ARG A 158 -24.29 -6.75 -13.82
CA ARG A 158 -25.48 -6.50 -14.63
C ARG A 158 -25.18 -6.64 -16.12
N ASN A 159 -24.10 -6.01 -16.59
CA ASN A 159 -23.67 -6.09 -17.98
C ASN A 159 -23.27 -7.53 -18.37
N GLY A 160 -22.68 -8.28 -17.44
CA GLY A 160 -22.37 -9.70 -17.59
C GLY A 160 -23.61 -10.57 -17.80
N GLU A 161 -24.68 -10.36 -17.03
CA GLU A 161 -25.92 -11.13 -17.22
C GLU A 161 -26.63 -10.78 -18.54
N VAL A 162 -26.62 -9.50 -18.93
CA VAL A 162 -27.13 -9.07 -20.26
C VAL A 162 -26.33 -9.75 -21.37
N LEU A 163 -24.99 -9.72 -21.29
CA LEU A 163 -24.11 -10.33 -22.30
C LEU A 163 -24.33 -11.84 -22.39
N LYS A 164 -24.49 -12.53 -21.26
CA LYS A 164 -24.82 -13.96 -21.21
C LYS A 164 -26.15 -14.25 -21.91
N GLY A 165 -27.17 -13.43 -21.69
CA GLY A 165 -28.45 -13.53 -22.40
C GLY A 165 -28.29 -13.39 -23.92
N VAL A 166 -27.62 -12.31 -24.36
CA VAL A 166 -27.34 -12.06 -25.79
C VAL A 166 -26.53 -13.20 -26.42
N LEU A 167 -25.53 -13.73 -25.71
CA LEU A 167 -24.71 -14.84 -26.19
C LEU A 167 -25.52 -16.13 -26.36
N HIS A 168 -26.40 -16.41 -25.41
CA HIS A 168 -27.31 -17.56 -25.48
C HIS A 168 -28.29 -17.43 -26.67
N ASP A 169 -28.86 -16.25 -26.87
CA ASP A 169 -29.78 -15.97 -27.98
C ASP A 169 -29.08 -16.05 -29.33
N SER A 170 -27.89 -15.46 -29.45
CA SER A 170 -27.05 -15.57 -30.65
C SER A 170 -26.69 -17.02 -30.96
N THR A 171 -26.30 -17.81 -29.95
CA THR A 171 -26.00 -19.23 -30.12
C THR A 171 -27.21 -20.02 -30.63
N ARG A 172 -28.42 -19.73 -30.10
CA ARG A 172 -29.67 -20.32 -30.60
C ARG A 172 -29.95 -19.90 -32.03
N GLY A 173 -29.81 -18.60 -32.34
CA GLY A 173 -30.00 -18.05 -33.68
C GLY A 173 -29.07 -18.68 -34.71
N VAL A 174 -27.78 -18.84 -34.39
CA VAL A 174 -26.80 -19.52 -35.27
C VAL A 174 -27.18 -20.98 -35.49
N LYS A 175 -27.58 -21.72 -34.46
CA LYS A 175 -28.06 -23.10 -34.61
C LYS A 175 -29.29 -23.19 -35.51
N GLN A 176 -30.24 -22.27 -35.35
CA GLN A 176 -31.45 -22.23 -36.16
C GLN A 176 -31.14 -21.92 -37.62
N ALA A 177 -30.33 -20.90 -37.89
CA ALA A 177 -29.90 -20.55 -39.24
C ALA A 177 -29.15 -21.70 -39.93
N PHE A 178 -28.30 -22.43 -39.18
CA PHE A 178 -27.63 -23.62 -39.70
C PHE A 178 -28.63 -24.73 -40.07
N LYS A 179 -29.63 -24.97 -39.22
CA LYS A 179 -30.69 -25.95 -39.48
C LYS A 179 -31.52 -25.59 -40.72
N GLU A 180 -31.93 -24.33 -40.84
CA GLU A 180 -32.67 -23.82 -42.00
C GLU A 180 -31.84 -23.92 -43.29
N MET A 181 -30.54 -23.58 -43.21
CA MET A 181 -29.61 -23.73 -44.32
C MET A 181 -29.49 -25.19 -44.76
N GLN A 182 -29.38 -26.12 -43.81
CA GLN A 182 -29.32 -27.56 -44.09
C GLN A 182 -30.61 -28.07 -44.76
N GLU A 183 -31.78 -27.72 -44.22
CA GLU A 183 -33.07 -28.11 -44.81
C GLU A 183 -33.25 -27.51 -46.22
N SER A 184 -32.86 -26.25 -46.42
CA SER A 184 -32.89 -25.59 -47.73
C SER A 184 -31.95 -26.26 -48.72
N ALA A 185 -30.72 -26.60 -48.31
CA ALA A 185 -29.76 -27.31 -49.17
C ALA A 185 -30.28 -28.69 -49.59
N SER A 186 -30.91 -29.44 -48.68
CA SER A 186 -31.53 -30.74 -49.01
C SER A 186 -32.70 -30.59 -50.00
N LYS A 187 -33.56 -29.58 -49.82
CA LYS A 187 -34.64 -29.28 -50.78
C LYS A 187 -34.08 -28.87 -52.14
N GLN A 188 -33.06 -28.02 -52.16
CA GLN A 188 -32.38 -27.63 -53.40
C GLN A 188 -31.78 -28.83 -54.12
N GLN A 189 -31.14 -29.77 -53.43
CA GLN A 189 -30.64 -31.01 -54.03
C GLN A 189 -31.75 -31.83 -54.71
N LEU A 190 -32.93 -31.95 -54.08
CA LEU A 190 -34.08 -32.65 -54.67
C LEU A 190 -34.61 -31.94 -55.93
N VAL A 191 -34.72 -30.61 -55.88
CA VAL A 191 -35.14 -29.80 -57.03
C VAL A 191 -34.12 -29.89 -58.17
N PHE A 192 -32.82 -29.84 -57.87
CA PHE A 192 -31.77 -30.01 -58.87
C PHE A 192 -31.83 -31.39 -59.54
N ALA A 193 -32.12 -32.45 -58.79
CA ALA A 193 -32.29 -33.79 -59.35
C ALA A 193 -33.49 -33.87 -60.32
N GLU A 194 -34.61 -33.23 -59.99
CA GLU A 194 -35.79 -33.17 -60.87
C GLU A 194 -35.49 -32.38 -62.16
N ILE A 195 -34.88 -31.20 -62.02
CA ILE A 195 -34.51 -30.34 -63.15
C ILE A 195 -33.54 -31.09 -64.08
N PHE A 196 -32.51 -31.73 -63.52
CA PHE A 196 -31.53 -32.49 -64.29
C PHE A 196 -32.18 -33.65 -65.07
N ASN A 197 -33.16 -34.33 -64.48
CA ASN A 197 -33.90 -35.39 -65.15
C ASN A 197 -34.74 -34.85 -66.31
N ARG A 198 -35.47 -33.74 -66.12
CA ARG A 198 -36.23 -33.08 -67.21
C ARG A 198 -35.33 -32.60 -68.34
N ILE A 199 -34.16 -32.03 -68.01
CA ILE A 199 -33.16 -31.61 -69.00
C ILE A 199 -32.65 -32.81 -69.79
N THR A 200 -32.34 -33.92 -69.12
CA THR A 200 -31.84 -35.14 -69.77
C THR A 200 -32.89 -35.74 -70.71
N TYR A 201 -34.17 -35.76 -70.30
CA TYR A 201 -35.27 -36.19 -71.16
C TYR A 201 -35.43 -35.30 -72.40
N LEU A 202 -35.42 -33.97 -72.22
CA LEU A 202 -35.48 -33.03 -73.36
C LEU A 202 -34.28 -33.20 -74.28
N HIS A 203 -33.07 -33.36 -73.73
CA HIS A 203 -31.87 -33.60 -74.50
C HIS A 203 -31.97 -34.90 -75.31
N GLN A 204 -32.42 -36.00 -74.70
CA GLN A 204 -32.66 -37.26 -75.41
C GLN A 204 -33.73 -37.15 -76.48
N PHE A 205 -34.82 -36.41 -76.23
CA PHE A 205 -35.87 -36.16 -77.22
C PHE A 205 -35.36 -35.36 -78.42
N VAL A 206 -34.65 -34.26 -78.18
CA VAL A 206 -34.06 -33.42 -79.24
C VAL A 206 -33.04 -34.21 -80.06
N VAL A 207 -32.17 -34.99 -79.42
CA VAL A 207 -31.21 -35.85 -80.12
C VAL A 207 -31.95 -36.93 -80.92
N GLY A 208 -33.00 -37.54 -80.37
CA GLY A 208 -33.84 -38.52 -81.06
C GLY A 208 -34.53 -37.97 -82.32
N GLU A 209 -35.21 -36.82 -82.21
CA GLU A 209 -35.87 -36.15 -83.34
C GLU A 209 -34.87 -35.63 -84.38
N SER A 210 -33.69 -35.17 -83.95
CA SER A 210 -32.65 -34.80 -84.91
C SER A 210 -32.19 -36.00 -85.73
N HIS A 211 -32.02 -37.17 -85.11
CA HIS A 211 -31.66 -38.41 -85.81
C HIS A 211 -32.71 -38.84 -86.83
N THR A 212 -34.01 -38.75 -86.49
CA THR A 212 -35.09 -39.10 -87.44
C THR A 212 -35.10 -38.15 -88.64
N LEU A 213 -34.94 -36.84 -88.41
CA LEU A 213 -34.83 -35.84 -89.47
C LEU A 213 -33.60 -36.08 -90.36
N TYR A 214 -32.43 -36.35 -89.77
CA TYR A 214 -31.22 -36.69 -90.52
C TYR A 214 -31.41 -37.93 -91.39
N SER A 215 -32.00 -39.01 -90.84
CA SER A 215 -32.30 -40.22 -91.60
C SER A 215 -33.32 -39.97 -92.72
N PHE A 216 -34.34 -39.16 -92.47
CA PHE A 216 -35.33 -38.80 -93.49
C PHE A 216 -34.69 -38.03 -94.65
N LEU A 217 -33.91 -36.98 -94.35
CA LEU A 217 -33.20 -36.18 -95.34
C LEU A 217 -32.20 -37.02 -96.15
N TYR A 218 -31.48 -37.93 -95.50
CA TYR A 218 -30.56 -38.85 -96.16
C TYR A 218 -31.30 -39.75 -97.16
N ASN A 219 -32.41 -40.37 -96.75
CA ASN A 219 -33.22 -41.22 -97.64
C ASN A 219 -33.85 -40.42 -98.79
N LEU A 220 -34.33 -39.20 -98.52
CA LEU A 220 -34.85 -38.30 -99.54
C LEU A 220 -33.79 -37.97 -100.60
N LEU A 221 -32.59 -37.57 -100.17
CA LEU A 221 -31.46 -37.28 -101.06
C LEU A 221 -31.05 -38.51 -101.87
N ALA A 222 -31.01 -39.70 -101.25
CA ALA A 222 -30.73 -40.95 -101.93
C ALA A 222 -31.79 -41.26 -103.00
N CYS A 223 -33.08 -41.05 -102.72
CA CYS A 223 -34.17 -41.18 -103.68
C CYS A 223 -34.05 -40.19 -104.85
N VAL A 224 -33.73 -38.92 -104.57
CA VAL A 224 -33.50 -37.90 -105.60
C VAL A 224 -32.31 -38.29 -106.48
N ALA A 225 -31.20 -38.74 -105.90
CA ALA A 225 -30.05 -39.22 -106.65
C ALA A 225 -30.39 -40.44 -107.51
N ALA A 226 -31.13 -41.41 -106.97
CA ALA A 226 -31.60 -42.58 -107.71
C ALA A 226 -32.54 -42.18 -108.87
N PHE A 227 -33.45 -41.22 -108.65
CA PHE A 227 -34.32 -40.68 -109.69
C PHE A 227 -33.52 -39.99 -110.79
N LEU A 228 -32.54 -39.15 -110.46
CA LEU A 228 -31.67 -38.48 -111.45
C LEU A 228 -30.83 -39.49 -112.25
N LEU A 229 -30.27 -40.52 -111.60
CA LEU A 229 -29.50 -41.58 -112.27
C LEU A 229 -30.36 -42.49 -113.15
N THR A 230 -31.64 -42.68 -112.82
CA THR A 230 -32.57 -43.50 -113.64
C THR A 230 -33.22 -42.70 -114.76
N SER A 231 -33.54 -41.42 -114.55
CA SER A 231 -34.12 -40.54 -115.58
C SER A 231 -33.11 -40.16 -116.67
N THR A 232 -31.83 -40.00 -116.34
CA THR A 232 -30.75 -39.80 -117.34
C THR A 232 -30.57 -40.98 -118.29
N LYS A 233 -30.95 -42.21 -117.91
CA LYS A 233 -30.95 -43.36 -118.84
C LYS A 233 -32.17 -43.40 -119.76
N ARG A 234 -33.24 -42.65 -119.48
CA ARG A 234 -34.50 -42.68 -120.24
C ARG A 234 -34.62 -41.56 -121.29
N THR A 235 -33.73 -40.57 -121.28
CA THR A 235 -33.66 -39.47 -122.29
C THR A 235 -32.44 -39.56 -123.22
N ALA A 236 -31.70 -40.67 -123.22
CA ALA A 236 -30.52 -40.87 -124.06
C ALA A 236 -30.76 -41.20 -125.56
N PRO A 237 -31.97 -41.51 -126.09
CA PRO A 237 -32.17 -41.71 -127.53
C PRO A 237 -32.87 -40.51 -128.19
N ALA A 238 -32.43 -39.28 -127.92
CA ALA A 238 -32.85 -38.09 -128.65
C ALA A 238 -31.77 -36.99 -128.65
N ARG A 239 -30.56 -37.35 -129.09
CA ARG A 239 -29.67 -36.50 -129.90
C ARG A 239 -28.59 -37.35 -130.54
#